data_AF-A0A6P4XW23-F1
#
_entry.id   AF-A0A6P4XW23-F1
#
_cell.length_a   1.000
_cell.length_b   1.000
_cell.length_c   1.000
_cell.angle_alpha   90.00
_cell.angle_beta   90.00
_cell.angle_gamma   90.00
#
_symmetry.space_group_name_H-M   'P 1'
#
loop_
_entity.id
_entity.type
_entity.pdbx_description
1 polymer ?
#
loop_
_entity_poly.entity_id
_entity_poly.type
_entity_poly.pdbx_seq_one_letter_code
_entity_poly.pdbx_strand_id
1 'polypeptide(L)'
;MQYLSNNREQGNCGESLPTECELMTLPGALEMIFNLSSTVDSAEHVKVLAQTTDLLLKSSQKLNMDDQVAAGYIIGKLARAMERLSEKGVRFPDMKPAATAIIDTASTLMEAGVQEEVTLEDQSHFLPPRKRKAYREKLEKERREKQQQLWKLEKEVISKLVEEVNNVAQAVSATPDIPGSTTLGTRSMQLVLDTESGSEMGNAPVSIPAGQVRFPDVRALSPFAASRRNVEWKITGFTDNPYVWDRSAEDIQSSVVDVTLEDDLGNEIPVKDLSEEITIVLQNNPEIFRVGHLVNYKYYDNATMVLRQFTARENQTFGVTLTVRTTSYISSARIYGKMGGDPNDTDHDFSKLLTSDDFDISGTVGNQTFTAFFLIFVGKVNNGSGQYTLGLQIDECEEHGCSYTTDMVSMGCLFWDTDDDTWKGDGCKVSSKTTREQTVCLCDHLTPFGVEITRVPNNPHDTQSVILPDRPLTCRA
;
A
#
# COMPACT_ATOMS: atom_id res chain seq x y z
N MET A 1 -22.10 0.46 -26.73
CA MET A 1 -23.40 0.40 -27.43
C MET A 1 -23.51 -0.75 -28.43
N GLN A 2 -22.58 -0.95 -29.38
CA GLN A 2 -22.66 -2.05 -30.36
C GLN A 2 -22.27 -3.45 -29.85
N TYR A 3 -21.61 -3.55 -28.68
CA TYR A 3 -21.23 -4.85 -28.10
C TYR A 3 -22.33 -5.44 -27.18
N LEU A 4 -23.10 -4.59 -26.50
CA LEU A 4 -24.19 -4.98 -25.60
C LEU A 4 -25.46 -5.46 -26.31
N SER A 5 -25.55 -5.35 -27.64
CA SER A 5 -26.72 -5.82 -28.40
C SER A 5 -26.64 -7.29 -28.84
N ASN A 6 -25.50 -7.97 -28.69
CA ASN A 6 -25.26 -9.24 -29.36
C ASN A 6 -25.38 -10.50 -28.50
N ASN A 7 -25.61 -10.38 -27.18
CA ASN A 7 -25.85 -11.54 -26.32
C ASN A 7 -27.29 -11.55 -25.80
N ARG A 8 -28.24 -11.93 -26.68
CA ARG A 8 -29.57 -12.40 -26.31
C ARG A 8 -29.74 -13.83 -26.82
N GLU A 9 -29.32 -14.82 -26.04
CA GLU A 9 -29.87 -16.16 -26.19
C GLU A 9 -31.16 -16.28 -25.39
N GLN A 10 -32.24 -16.54 -26.12
CA GLN A 10 -33.61 -16.67 -25.63
C GLN A 10 -33.82 -18.02 -24.95
N GLY A 11 -34.10 -18.02 -23.65
CA GLY A 11 -34.82 -19.11 -22.98
C GLY A 11 -36.32 -18.88 -23.12
N ASN A 12 -37.04 -19.83 -23.71
CA ASN A 12 -38.49 -19.82 -23.87
C ASN A 12 -39.19 -19.93 -22.50
N CYS A 13 -40.00 -18.93 -22.12
CA CYS A 13 -40.92 -19.02 -20.98
C CYS A 13 -42.35 -19.29 -21.48
N GLY A 14 -42.97 -20.36 -20.97
CA GLY A 14 -44.38 -20.68 -21.20
C GLY A 14 -45.32 -19.88 -20.28
N GLU A 15 -46.57 -19.72 -20.74
CA GLU A 15 -47.62 -18.94 -20.09
C GLU A 15 -48.14 -19.54 -18.77
N SER A 16 -47.93 -18.84 -17.64
CA SER A 16 -48.87 -18.78 -16.50
C SER A 16 -48.45 -17.69 -15.49
N LEU A 17 -49.38 -16.76 -15.20
CA LEU A 17 -49.34 -15.61 -14.28
C LEU A 17 -48.91 -15.93 -12.82
N PRO A 18 -48.62 -14.92 -11.97
CA PRO A 18 -47.58 -13.90 -12.05
C PRO A 18 -46.69 -13.98 -10.79
N THR A 19 -45.41 -14.29 -10.91
CA THR A 19 -44.53 -14.46 -9.75
C THR A 19 -43.90 -13.14 -9.29
N GLU A 20 -44.02 -12.88 -8.00
CA GLU A 20 -43.32 -11.86 -7.22
C GLU A 20 -41.83 -11.76 -7.61
N CYS A 21 -41.40 -10.54 -7.95
CA CYS A 21 -40.02 -10.14 -8.25
C CYS A 21 -39.26 -11.08 -9.19
N GLU A 22 -39.29 -10.79 -10.50
CA GLU A 22 -38.09 -11.05 -11.30
C GLU A 22 -36.93 -10.34 -10.58
N LEU A 23 -36.04 -11.13 -9.94
CA LEU A 23 -34.79 -10.64 -9.40
C LEU A 23 -34.09 -9.91 -10.53
N MET A 24 -34.13 -8.58 -10.50
CA MET A 24 -33.44 -7.76 -11.47
C MET A 24 -31.97 -8.16 -11.41
N THR A 25 -31.46 -8.69 -12.52
CA THR A 25 -30.06 -9.06 -12.62
C THR A 25 -29.21 -7.79 -12.44
N LEU A 26 -28.01 -7.93 -11.88
CA LEU A 26 -27.09 -6.81 -11.69
C LEU A 26 -26.92 -5.96 -12.98
N PRO A 27 -26.73 -6.56 -14.18
CA PRO A 27 -26.68 -5.80 -15.43
C PRO A 27 -27.95 -4.98 -15.70
N GLY A 28 -29.13 -5.55 -15.48
CA GLY A 28 -30.40 -4.84 -15.69
C GLY A 28 -30.59 -3.67 -14.71
N ALA A 29 -30.13 -3.84 -13.47
CA ALA A 29 -30.16 -2.78 -12.46
C ALA A 29 -29.19 -1.64 -12.79
N LEU A 30 -27.96 -1.96 -13.23
CA LEU A 30 -26.99 -0.97 -13.68
C LEU A 30 -27.49 -0.20 -14.91
N GLU A 31 -28.12 -0.88 -15.88
CA GLU A 31 -28.71 -0.23 -17.06
C GLU A 31 -29.81 0.77 -16.68
N MET A 32 -30.68 0.41 -15.72
CA MET A 32 -31.72 1.31 -15.23
C MET A 32 -31.12 2.57 -14.59
N ILE A 33 -30.10 2.41 -13.72
CA ILE A 33 -29.42 3.54 -13.08
C ILE A 33 -28.66 4.39 -14.12
N PHE A 34 -28.03 3.76 -15.10
CA PHE A 34 -27.35 4.46 -16.19
C PHE A 34 -28.31 5.36 -16.99
N ASN A 35 -29.55 4.91 -17.21
CA ASN A 35 -30.55 5.75 -17.87
C ASN A 35 -30.97 6.92 -16.98
N LEU A 36 -31.28 6.67 -15.70
CA LEU A 36 -31.69 7.69 -14.73
C LEU A 36 -30.60 8.75 -14.47
N SER A 37 -29.34 8.36 -14.42
CA SER A 37 -28.20 9.29 -14.20
C SER A 37 -28.08 10.36 -15.29
N SER A 38 -28.70 10.17 -16.46
CA SER A 38 -28.70 11.16 -17.55
C SER A 38 -29.57 12.38 -17.26
N THR A 39 -30.58 12.23 -16.40
CA THR A 39 -31.62 13.26 -16.16
C THR A 39 -31.47 13.96 -14.81
N VAL A 40 -30.39 13.68 -14.08
CA VAL A 40 -30.19 14.20 -12.72
C VAL A 40 -29.81 15.69 -12.75
N ASP A 41 -30.51 16.45 -11.91
CA ASP A 41 -30.36 17.90 -11.77
C ASP A 41 -30.33 18.38 -10.31
N SER A 42 -30.24 17.46 -9.34
CA SER A 42 -30.15 17.76 -7.90
C SER A 42 -29.07 16.93 -7.21
N ALA A 43 -28.40 17.51 -6.21
CA ALA A 43 -27.35 16.82 -5.47
C ALA A 43 -27.88 15.60 -4.70
N GLU A 44 -29.11 15.66 -4.18
CA GLU A 44 -29.71 14.50 -3.48
C GLU A 44 -29.99 13.34 -4.44
N HIS A 45 -30.44 13.61 -5.67
CA HIS A 45 -30.59 12.56 -6.69
C HIS A 45 -29.23 11.96 -7.09
N VAL A 46 -28.17 12.77 -7.22
CA VAL A 46 -26.81 12.28 -7.48
C VAL A 46 -26.39 11.30 -6.38
N LYS A 47 -26.52 11.73 -5.12
CA LYS A 47 -26.20 10.92 -3.94
C LYS A 47 -26.96 9.59 -3.94
N VAL A 48 -28.29 9.62 -4.14
CA VAL A 48 -29.12 8.40 -4.12
C VAL A 48 -28.68 7.42 -5.21
N LEU A 49 -28.43 7.90 -6.44
CA LEU A 49 -28.00 7.02 -7.52
C LEU A 49 -26.59 6.45 -7.29
N ALA A 50 -25.65 7.25 -6.77
CA ALA A 50 -24.32 6.78 -6.41
C ALA A 50 -24.38 5.69 -5.32
N GLN A 51 -25.12 5.94 -4.23
CA GLN A 51 -25.31 4.98 -3.14
C GLN A 51 -26.02 3.69 -3.61
N THR A 52 -27.01 3.82 -4.50
CA THR A 52 -27.70 2.65 -5.07
C THR A 52 -26.74 1.84 -5.94
N THR A 53 -25.94 2.49 -6.78
CA THR A 53 -24.90 1.82 -7.60
C THR A 53 -23.91 1.10 -6.70
N ASP A 54 -23.41 1.78 -5.67
CA ASP A 54 -22.47 1.22 -4.71
C ASP A 54 -23.02 -0.04 -4.01
N LEU A 55 -24.27 0.01 -3.57
CA LEU A 55 -24.93 -1.14 -2.94
C LEU A 55 -25.04 -2.34 -3.89
N LEU A 56 -25.36 -2.09 -5.16
CA LEU A 56 -25.43 -3.14 -6.19
C LEU A 56 -24.07 -3.78 -6.43
N LEU A 57 -23.01 -2.97 -6.56
CA LEU A 57 -21.64 -3.46 -6.74
C LEU A 57 -21.22 -4.38 -5.60
N LYS A 58 -21.49 -3.96 -4.35
CA LYS A 58 -21.16 -4.75 -3.15
C LYS A 58 -21.98 -6.02 -2.99
N SER A 59 -23.18 -6.06 -3.55
CA SER A 59 -24.03 -7.26 -3.49
C SER A 59 -23.52 -8.40 -4.38
N SER A 60 -22.65 -8.09 -5.35
CA SER A 60 -22.06 -9.09 -6.23
C SER A 60 -20.91 -9.82 -5.57
N GLN A 61 -20.89 -11.15 -5.66
CA GLN A 61 -19.74 -11.95 -5.20
C GLN A 61 -18.51 -11.77 -6.10
N LYS A 62 -18.73 -11.48 -7.39
CA LYS A 62 -17.66 -11.21 -8.36
C LYS A 62 -18.18 -10.24 -9.43
N LEU A 63 -17.55 -9.08 -9.53
CA LEU A 63 -17.84 -8.11 -10.57
C LEU A 63 -17.08 -8.48 -11.84
N ASN A 64 -17.80 -8.86 -12.89
CA ASN A 64 -17.18 -9.03 -14.20
C ASN A 64 -16.83 -7.65 -14.80
N MET A 65 -15.98 -7.66 -15.82
CA MET A 65 -15.49 -6.43 -16.45
C MET A 65 -16.62 -5.59 -17.08
N ASP A 66 -17.66 -6.21 -17.64
CA ASP A 66 -18.79 -5.48 -18.24
C ASP A 66 -19.58 -4.68 -17.19
N ASP A 67 -19.80 -5.26 -16.00
CA ASP A 67 -20.46 -4.60 -14.87
C ASP A 67 -19.60 -3.45 -14.32
N GLN A 68 -18.29 -3.64 -14.23
CA GLN A 68 -17.35 -2.58 -13.83
C GLN A 68 -17.38 -1.40 -14.80
N VAL A 69 -17.35 -1.68 -16.10
CA VAL A 69 -17.44 -0.66 -17.15
C VAL A 69 -18.77 0.07 -17.10
N ALA A 70 -19.89 -0.64 -16.96
CA ALA A 70 -21.22 -0.03 -16.83
C ALA A 70 -21.31 0.91 -15.62
N ALA A 71 -20.77 0.50 -14.48
CA ALA A 71 -20.71 1.33 -13.28
C ALA A 71 -19.78 2.54 -13.42
N GLY A 72 -18.63 2.39 -14.09
CA GLY A 72 -17.76 3.52 -14.42
C GLY A 72 -18.47 4.58 -15.28
N TYR A 73 -19.29 4.15 -16.25
CA TYR A 73 -20.12 5.07 -17.03
C TYR A 73 -21.20 5.79 -16.19
N ILE A 74 -21.77 5.12 -15.19
CA ILE A 74 -22.70 5.75 -14.24
C ILE A 74 -21.96 6.84 -13.46
N ILE A 75 -20.79 6.52 -12.89
CA ILE A 75 -19.95 7.49 -12.16
C ILE A 75 -19.66 8.72 -13.04
N GLY A 76 -19.23 8.53 -14.28
CA GLY A 76 -18.95 9.66 -15.16
C GLY A 76 -20.19 10.52 -15.49
N LYS A 77 -21.40 9.94 -15.54
CA LYS A 77 -22.63 10.75 -15.67
C LYS A 77 -22.94 11.54 -14.40
N LEU A 78 -22.69 10.95 -13.24
CA LEU A 78 -22.87 11.62 -11.95
C LEU A 78 -21.83 12.72 -11.74
N ALA A 79 -20.57 12.52 -12.15
CA ALA A 79 -19.52 13.54 -12.15
C ALA A 79 -19.91 14.77 -13.00
N ARG A 80 -20.36 14.55 -14.25
CA ARG A 80 -20.92 15.63 -15.10
C ARG A 80 -22.17 16.29 -14.53
N ALA A 81 -22.94 15.60 -13.67
CA ALA A 81 -24.03 16.24 -12.95
C ALA A 81 -23.49 17.16 -11.85
N MET A 82 -22.44 16.75 -11.13
CA MET A 82 -21.76 17.59 -10.13
C MET A 82 -21.18 18.86 -10.73
N GLU A 83 -20.52 18.78 -11.88
CA GLU A 83 -20.02 19.96 -12.62
C GLU A 83 -21.15 20.98 -12.89
N ARG A 84 -22.26 20.51 -13.47
CA ARG A 84 -23.43 21.36 -13.77
C ARG A 84 -24.09 21.94 -12.52
N LEU A 85 -24.04 21.23 -11.39
CA LEU A 85 -24.55 21.73 -10.10
C LEU A 85 -23.64 22.81 -9.51
N SER A 86 -22.33 22.62 -9.64
CA SER A 86 -21.32 23.61 -9.26
C SER A 86 -21.49 24.91 -10.06
N GLU A 87 -21.66 24.82 -11.38
CA GLU A 87 -21.94 25.98 -12.26
C GLU A 87 -23.22 26.74 -11.88
N LYS A 88 -24.22 26.04 -11.31
CA LYS A 88 -25.47 26.63 -10.82
C LYS A 88 -25.33 27.28 -9.44
N GLY A 89 -24.16 27.18 -8.79
CA GLY A 89 -23.91 27.72 -7.46
C GLY A 89 -24.64 26.98 -6.35
N VAL A 90 -24.88 25.67 -6.50
CA VAL A 90 -25.33 24.82 -5.37
C VAL A 90 -24.29 24.92 -4.26
N ARG A 91 -24.70 24.96 -2.98
CA ARG A 91 -23.75 25.20 -1.87
C ARG A 91 -23.03 23.93 -1.44
N PHE A 92 -21.87 24.11 -0.81
CA PHE A 92 -21.02 23.02 -0.34
C PHE A 92 -21.73 21.97 0.57
N PRO A 93 -22.58 22.35 1.54
CA PRO A 93 -23.28 21.38 2.38
C PRO A 93 -24.18 20.41 1.60
N ASP A 94 -24.68 20.84 0.45
CA ASP A 94 -25.54 20.04 -0.43
C ASP A 94 -24.68 19.20 -1.42
N MET A 95 -23.54 19.73 -1.86
CA MET A 95 -22.60 19.05 -2.77
C MET A 95 -21.82 17.92 -2.09
N LYS A 96 -21.34 18.13 -0.86
CA LYS A 96 -20.46 17.19 -0.16
C LYS A 96 -21.01 15.77 -0.06
N PRO A 97 -22.27 15.53 0.38
CA PRO A 97 -22.81 14.18 0.47
C PRO A 97 -22.87 13.44 -0.88
N ALA A 98 -23.15 14.17 -1.96
CA ALA A 98 -23.19 13.62 -3.31
C ALA A 98 -21.78 13.26 -3.82
N ALA A 99 -20.81 14.16 -3.62
CA ALA A 99 -19.41 13.92 -3.96
C ALA A 99 -18.84 12.70 -3.20
N THR A 100 -19.05 12.66 -1.88
CA THR A 100 -18.64 11.53 -1.05
C THR A 100 -19.25 10.22 -1.53
N ALA A 101 -20.53 10.21 -1.91
CA ALA A 101 -21.17 9.00 -2.44
C ALA A 101 -20.53 8.53 -3.75
N ILE A 102 -20.19 9.44 -4.66
CA ILE A 102 -19.51 9.09 -5.93
C ILE A 102 -18.11 8.51 -5.65
N ILE A 103 -17.33 9.15 -4.78
CA ILE A 103 -15.98 8.69 -4.41
C ILE A 103 -16.04 7.32 -3.73
N ASP A 104 -17.03 7.10 -2.87
CA ASP A 104 -17.28 5.79 -2.27
C ASP A 104 -17.61 4.74 -3.35
N THR A 105 -18.48 5.04 -4.32
CA THR A 105 -18.77 4.12 -5.43
C THR A 105 -17.51 3.82 -6.26
N ALA A 106 -16.67 4.83 -6.53
CA ALA A 106 -15.40 4.67 -7.24
C ALA A 106 -14.43 3.77 -6.46
N SER A 107 -14.33 3.94 -5.13
CA SER A 107 -13.56 3.09 -4.23
C SER A 107 -13.94 1.61 -4.38
N THR A 108 -15.24 1.30 -4.42
CA THR A 108 -15.72 -0.08 -4.60
C THR A 108 -15.29 -0.67 -5.94
N LEU A 109 -15.30 0.12 -7.02
CA LEU A 109 -14.86 -0.35 -8.32
C LEU A 109 -13.35 -0.57 -8.38
N MET A 110 -12.57 0.30 -7.75
CA MET A 110 -11.11 0.13 -7.67
C MET A 110 -10.74 -1.16 -6.92
N GLU A 111 -11.41 -1.47 -5.82
CA GLU A 111 -11.22 -2.73 -5.08
C GLU A 111 -11.59 -3.98 -5.90
N ALA A 112 -12.64 -3.88 -6.73
CA ALA A 112 -13.08 -4.99 -7.57
C ALA A 112 -12.13 -5.31 -8.74
N GLY A 113 -11.40 -4.30 -9.23
CA GLY A 113 -10.46 -4.43 -10.35
C GLY A 113 -9.20 -5.23 -10.03
N VAL A 114 -8.89 -5.49 -8.76
CA VAL A 114 -7.62 -6.12 -8.31
C VAL A 114 -7.60 -7.66 -8.47
N GLN A 115 -8.68 -8.30 -8.98
CA GLN A 115 -8.92 -9.74 -8.72
C GLN A 115 -8.83 -10.71 -9.92
N GLU A 116 -8.41 -10.31 -11.12
CA GLU A 116 -8.37 -11.24 -12.27
C GLU A 116 -6.96 -11.76 -12.60
N GLU A 117 -6.49 -12.77 -11.84
CA GLU A 117 -5.25 -13.48 -12.16
C GLU A 117 -5.39 -14.35 -13.43
N VAL A 118 -4.44 -14.20 -14.37
CA VAL A 118 -4.34 -15.10 -15.54
C VAL A 118 -3.90 -16.49 -15.09
N THR A 119 -4.87 -17.38 -14.92
CA THR A 119 -4.62 -18.79 -14.64
C THR A 119 -4.55 -19.59 -15.96
N LEU A 120 -3.40 -20.21 -16.22
CA LEU A 120 -3.23 -21.20 -17.29
C LEU A 120 -2.72 -22.51 -16.68
N GLU A 121 -3.43 -23.62 -16.90
CA GLU A 121 -3.06 -24.91 -16.32
C GLU A 121 -1.76 -25.47 -16.92
N ASP A 122 -0.80 -25.85 -16.06
CA ASP A 122 0.42 -26.55 -16.49
C ASP A 122 0.16 -28.05 -16.74
N GLN A 123 -0.19 -28.35 -17.99
CA GLN A 123 -0.37 -29.71 -18.48
C GLN A 123 0.94 -30.38 -18.96
N SER A 124 2.12 -29.80 -18.64
CA SER A 124 3.42 -30.35 -19.06
C SER A 124 3.69 -31.76 -18.53
N HIS A 125 3.06 -32.15 -17.43
CA HIS A 125 3.23 -33.47 -16.84
C HIS A 125 2.73 -34.60 -17.77
N PHE A 126 1.72 -34.34 -18.61
CA PHE A 126 1.24 -35.26 -19.65
C PHE A 126 2.18 -35.37 -20.87
N LEU A 127 3.20 -34.50 -20.97
CA LEU A 127 4.15 -34.50 -22.08
C LEU A 127 5.42 -35.31 -21.77
N PRO A 128 6.06 -35.92 -22.78
CA PRO A 128 7.37 -36.53 -22.64
C PRO A 128 8.41 -35.54 -22.08
N PRO A 129 9.38 -35.97 -21.23
CA PRO A 129 10.34 -35.08 -20.57
C PRO A 129 11.04 -34.09 -21.51
N ARG A 130 11.39 -34.53 -22.73
CA ARG A 130 12.04 -33.69 -23.76
C ARG A 130 11.19 -32.52 -24.25
N LYS A 131 9.86 -32.59 -24.14
CA LYS A 131 8.92 -31.54 -24.58
C LYS A 131 8.45 -30.62 -23.45
N ARG A 132 8.70 -30.98 -22.19
CA ARG A 132 8.20 -30.25 -21.01
C ARG A 132 8.73 -28.82 -20.93
N LYS A 133 10.04 -28.63 -21.16
CA LYS A 133 10.68 -27.30 -21.11
C LYS A 133 10.07 -26.35 -22.14
N ALA A 134 10.02 -26.77 -23.41
CA ALA A 134 9.46 -25.96 -24.49
C ALA A 134 7.96 -25.64 -24.28
N TYR A 135 7.19 -26.58 -23.73
CA TYR A 135 5.79 -26.32 -23.38
C TYR A 135 5.66 -25.27 -22.28
N ARG A 136 6.45 -25.36 -21.20
CA ARG A 136 6.44 -24.37 -20.11
C ARG A 136 6.84 -22.99 -20.58
N GLU A 137 7.86 -22.88 -21.42
CA GLU A 137 8.27 -21.60 -22.04
C GLU A 137 7.15 -20.99 -22.90
N LYS A 138 6.44 -21.82 -23.68
CA LYS A 138 5.28 -21.38 -24.46
C LYS A 138 4.12 -20.91 -23.57
N LEU A 139 3.80 -21.70 -22.54
CA LEU A 139 2.75 -21.39 -21.58
C LEU A 139 3.05 -20.08 -20.82
N GLU A 140 4.30 -19.87 -20.41
CA GLU A 140 4.72 -18.65 -19.74
C GLU A 140 4.63 -17.44 -20.66
N LYS A 141 5.00 -17.59 -21.94
CA LYS A 141 4.83 -16.54 -22.94
C LYS A 141 3.35 -16.17 -23.13
N GLU A 142 2.48 -17.17 -23.29
CA GLU A 142 1.03 -16.94 -23.41
C GLU A 142 0.45 -16.28 -22.16
N ARG A 143 0.87 -16.70 -20.97
CA ARG A 143 0.49 -16.06 -19.70
C ARG A 143 0.88 -14.60 -19.67
N ARG A 144 2.12 -14.26 -20.07
CA ARG A 144 2.61 -12.87 -20.13
C ARG A 144 1.81 -12.03 -21.12
N GLU A 145 1.51 -12.56 -22.30
CA GLU A 145 0.72 -11.85 -23.31
C GLU A 145 -0.72 -11.57 -22.82
N LYS A 146 -1.36 -12.56 -22.19
CA LYS A 146 -2.69 -12.38 -21.57
C LYS A 146 -2.66 -11.40 -20.40
N GLN A 147 -1.65 -11.48 -19.53
CA GLN A 147 -1.51 -10.56 -18.40
C GLN A 147 -1.32 -9.12 -18.88
N GLN A 148 -0.50 -8.89 -19.91
CA GLN A 148 -0.32 -7.57 -20.51
C GLN A 148 -1.60 -7.02 -21.13
N GLN A 149 -2.50 -7.87 -21.64
CA GLN A 149 -3.81 -7.44 -22.13
C GLN A 149 -4.73 -7.02 -20.99
N LEU A 150 -4.75 -7.78 -19.89
CA LEU A 150 -5.52 -7.41 -18.70
C LEU A 150 -5.02 -6.11 -18.08
N TRP A 151 -3.70 -5.96 -17.89
CA TRP A 151 -3.11 -4.72 -17.36
C TRP A 151 -3.44 -3.48 -18.17
N LYS A 152 -3.52 -3.59 -19.50
CA LYS A 152 -3.96 -2.47 -20.35
C LYS A 152 -5.40 -2.07 -20.09
N LEU A 153 -6.27 -3.05 -19.90
CA LEU A 153 -7.69 -2.83 -19.65
C LEU A 153 -7.92 -2.27 -18.25
N GLU A 154 -7.26 -2.83 -17.23
CA GLU A 154 -7.27 -2.33 -15.86
C GLU A 154 -6.76 -0.89 -15.80
N LYS A 155 -5.63 -0.59 -16.47
CA LYS A 155 -5.11 0.77 -16.59
C LYS A 155 -6.15 1.72 -17.16
N GLU A 156 -6.79 1.37 -18.29
CA GLU A 156 -7.78 2.23 -18.94
C GLU A 156 -8.98 2.50 -18.02
N VAL A 157 -9.50 1.47 -17.36
CA VAL A 157 -10.64 1.58 -16.45
C VAL A 157 -10.30 2.41 -15.22
N ILE A 158 -9.19 2.11 -14.53
CA ILE A 158 -8.78 2.81 -13.31
C ILE A 158 -8.40 4.26 -13.63
N SER A 159 -7.66 4.51 -14.72
CA SER A 159 -7.31 5.87 -15.13
C SER A 159 -8.56 6.72 -15.40
N LYS A 160 -9.57 6.14 -16.06
CA LYS A 160 -10.84 6.84 -16.31
C LYS A 160 -11.60 7.10 -15.02
N LEU A 161 -11.61 6.15 -14.07
CA LEU A 161 -12.25 6.35 -12.76
C LEU A 161 -11.58 7.46 -11.96
N VAL A 162 -10.23 7.51 -11.93
CA VAL A 162 -9.47 8.57 -11.28
C VAL A 162 -9.77 9.94 -11.91
N GLU A 163 -9.89 10.00 -13.25
CA GLU A 163 -10.30 11.22 -13.95
C GLU A 163 -11.70 11.71 -13.51
N GLU A 164 -12.68 10.80 -13.43
CA GLU A 164 -14.03 11.20 -12.99
C GLU A 164 -14.06 11.62 -11.50
N VAL A 165 -13.21 11.02 -10.65
CA VAL A 165 -13.04 11.49 -9.27
C VAL A 165 -12.41 12.88 -9.22
N ASN A 166 -11.42 13.16 -10.07
CA ASN A 166 -10.82 14.50 -10.19
C ASN A 166 -11.85 15.54 -10.66
N ASN A 167 -12.71 15.19 -11.61
CA ASN A 167 -13.80 16.08 -12.05
C ASN A 167 -14.78 16.40 -10.90
N VAL A 168 -15.12 15.40 -10.08
CA VAL A 168 -15.95 15.61 -8.88
C VAL A 168 -15.24 16.49 -7.87
N ALA A 169 -13.95 16.26 -7.62
CA ALA A 169 -13.13 17.07 -6.73
C ALA A 169 -13.14 18.54 -7.17
N GLN A 170 -12.82 18.81 -8.44
CA GLN A 170 -12.83 20.15 -9.01
C GLN A 170 -14.20 20.82 -8.91
N ALA A 171 -15.29 20.08 -9.18
CA ALA A 171 -16.64 20.61 -9.03
C ALA A 171 -16.93 21.01 -7.58
N VAL A 172 -16.45 20.25 -6.59
CA VAL A 172 -16.56 20.58 -5.17
C VAL A 172 -15.69 21.79 -4.81
N SER A 173 -14.43 21.85 -5.27
CA SER A 173 -13.53 22.98 -5.02
C SER A 173 -14.08 24.32 -5.52
N ALA A 174 -14.80 24.31 -6.65
CA ALA A 174 -15.45 25.49 -7.21
C ALA A 174 -16.76 25.89 -6.49
N THR A 175 -17.20 25.12 -5.50
CA THR A 175 -18.50 25.31 -4.84
C THR A 175 -18.47 26.46 -3.82
N PRO A 176 -19.51 27.33 -3.76
CA PRO A 176 -19.63 28.35 -2.71
C PRO A 176 -19.64 27.75 -1.30
N ASP A 177 -19.06 28.51 -0.36
CA ASP A 177 -18.99 28.17 1.08
C ASP A 177 -18.15 26.90 1.40
N ILE A 178 -17.22 26.49 0.52
CA ILE A 178 -16.28 25.41 0.82
C ILE A 178 -15.35 25.82 1.99
N PRO A 179 -15.19 24.97 3.02
CA PRO A 179 -14.19 25.16 4.07
C PRO A 179 -12.76 25.11 3.52
N GLY A 180 -11.81 25.75 4.21
CA GLY A 180 -10.40 25.75 3.82
C GLY A 180 -9.82 24.35 3.56
N SER A 181 -10.19 23.38 4.40
CA SER A 181 -9.84 21.97 4.25
C SER A 181 -11.10 21.08 4.33
N THR A 182 -11.25 20.15 3.39
CA THR A 182 -12.40 19.27 3.26
C THR A 182 -12.00 17.84 2.93
N THR A 183 -12.56 16.88 3.67
CA THR A 183 -12.49 15.45 3.32
C THR A 183 -13.74 14.97 2.60
N LEU A 184 -13.54 14.19 1.53
CA LEU A 184 -14.54 13.47 0.75
C LEU A 184 -14.23 11.97 0.74
N GLY A 185 -15.28 11.15 0.60
CA GLY A 185 -15.17 9.69 0.74
C GLY A 185 -15.20 9.22 2.20
N THR A 186 -15.50 7.94 2.41
CA THR A 186 -15.59 7.34 3.75
C THR A 186 -14.89 5.98 3.88
N ARG A 187 -14.31 5.44 2.81
CA ARG A 187 -13.83 4.05 2.76
C ARG A 187 -12.36 3.96 2.32
N SER A 188 -12.02 2.91 1.58
CA SER A 188 -10.69 2.53 1.13
C SER A 188 -10.04 3.62 0.27
N MET A 189 -10.85 4.45 -0.40
CA MET A 189 -10.42 5.69 -1.02
C MET A 189 -10.98 6.91 -0.25
N GLN A 190 -10.10 7.83 0.14
CA GLN A 190 -10.48 9.13 0.69
C GLN A 190 -9.68 10.25 0.04
N LEU A 191 -10.31 11.40 -0.09
CA LEU A 191 -9.75 12.58 -0.72
C LEU A 191 -9.81 13.76 0.24
N VAL A 192 -8.72 14.49 0.39
CA VAL A 192 -8.68 15.76 1.11
C VAL A 192 -8.36 16.86 0.09
N LEU A 193 -9.22 17.88 0.06
CA LEU A 193 -9.06 19.11 -0.70
C LEU A 193 -8.70 20.21 0.28
N ASP A 194 -7.56 20.85 0.08
CA ASP A 194 -7.06 21.88 0.97
C ASP A 194 -6.62 23.12 0.19
N THR A 195 -7.36 24.20 0.40
CA THR A 195 -7.17 25.50 -0.24
C THR A 195 -6.46 26.49 0.68
N GLU A 196 -6.24 26.13 1.95
CA GLU A 196 -5.49 26.98 2.88
C GLU A 196 -4.00 26.92 2.50
N SER A 197 -3.47 28.11 2.18
CA SER A 197 -2.09 28.34 1.76
C SER A 197 -1.07 27.45 2.50
N GLY A 198 -0.15 26.83 1.76
CA GLY A 198 0.93 26.01 2.32
C GLY A 198 1.79 26.67 3.41
N SER A 199 1.59 27.98 3.69
CA SER A 199 2.15 28.69 4.84
C SER A 199 1.65 28.23 6.21
N GLU A 200 0.44 27.65 6.32
CA GLU A 200 -0.05 27.09 7.59
C GLU A 200 0.18 25.56 7.69
N MET A 201 0.30 24.87 6.56
CA MET A 201 0.47 23.41 6.48
C MET A 201 1.81 22.86 7.00
N GLY A 202 2.85 23.70 7.11
CA GLY A 202 4.13 23.27 7.70
C GLY A 202 4.02 22.83 9.17
N ASN A 203 2.92 23.16 9.86
CA ASN A 203 2.77 22.93 11.30
C ASN A 203 1.90 21.73 11.69
N ALA A 204 0.90 21.35 10.88
CA ALA A 204 -0.04 20.28 11.22
C ALA A 204 -0.11 19.21 10.13
N PRO A 205 0.01 17.92 10.48
CA PRO A 205 -0.07 16.85 9.51
C PRO A 205 -1.52 16.58 9.07
N VAL A 206 -1.73 16.35 7.78
CA VAL A 206 -3.02 15.90 7.23
C VAL A 206 -3.10 14.38 7.39
N SER A 207 -4.18 13.90 8.01
CA SER A 207 -4.35 12.48 8.34
C SER A 207 -5.58 11.90 7.64
N ILE A 208 -5.41 10.74 7.03
CA ILE A 208 -6.43 9.94 6.35
C ILE A 208 -6.24 8.46 6.74
N PRO A 209 -7.23 7.56 6.56
CA PRO A 209 -7.06 6.16 6.95
C PRO A 209 -5.88 5.46 6.27
N ALA A 210 -5.59 5.82 5.02
CA ALA A 210 -4.43 5.31 4.28
C ALA A 210 -3.09 5.80 4.84
N GLY A 211 -3.04 6.89 5.62
CA GLY A 211 -1.76 7.46 6.01
C GLY A 211 -1.80 8.88 6.55
N GLN A 212 -0.62 9.47 6.67
CA GLN A 212 -0.46 10.84 7.14
C GLN A 212 0.56 11.58 6.29
N VAL A 213 0.28 12.84 5.95
CA VAL A 213 1.17 13.71 5.20
C VAL A 213 1.58 14.87 6.10
N ARG A 214 2.88 15.11 6.21
CA ARG A 214 3.43 16.30 6.88
C ARG A 214 4.27 17.07 5.87
N PHE A 215 3.83 18.28 5.58
CA PHE A 215 4.48 19.18 4.64
C PHE A 215 5.77 19.77 5.21
N PRO A 216 6.75 20.09 4.35
CA PRO A 216 7.95 20.81 4.76
C PRO A 216 7.63 22.28 5.09
N ASP A 217 8.64 23.02 5.57
CA ASP A 217 8.53 24.46 5.81
C ASP A 217 8.11 25.20 4.52
N VAL A 218 7.31 26.26 4.66
CA VAL A 218 6.79 27.00 3.50
C VAL A 218 7.88 27.49 2.55
N ARG A 219 9.11 27.70 3.04
CA ARG A 219 10.26 28.08 2.21
C ARG A 219 10.58 27.03 1.15
N ALA A 220 10.47 25.74 1.48
CA ALA A 220 10.69 24.65 0.53
C ALA A 220 9.58 24.59 -0.54
N LEU A 221 8.35 24.95 -0.19
CA LEU A 221 7.19 24.94 -1.08
C LEU A 221 7.04 26.22 -1.92
N SER A 222 7.57 27.35 -1.42
CA SER A 222 7.43 28.67 -2.03
C SER A 222 7.84 28.76 -3.50
N PRO A 223 8.90 28.07 -4.00
CA PRO A 223 9.27 28.15 -5.41
C PRO A 223 8.17 27.64 -6.36
N PHE A 224 7.30 26.75 -5.88
CA PHE A 224 6.23 26.13 -6.66
C PHE A 224 4.91 26.89 -6.55
N ALA A 225 4.63 27.50 -5.39
CA ALA A 225 3.37 28.18 -5.11
C ALA A 225 3.40 29.71 -5.31
N ALA A 226 4.54 30.38 -5.11
CA ALA A 226 4.59 31.85 -4.96
C ALA A 226 4.24 32.66 -6.22
N SER A 227 4.34 32.08 -7.42
CA SER A 227 3.98 32.78 -8.66
C SER A 227 2.50 32.69 -9.01
N ARG A 228 1.70 31.95 -8.24
CA ARG A 228 0.31 31.59 -8.57
C ARG A 228 -0.67 32.21 -7.57
N ARG A 229 -1.81 32.67 -8.07
CA ARG A 229 -2.76 33.47 -7.28
C ARG A 229 -3.58 32.63 -6.32
N ASN A 230 -3.79 31.36 -6.63
CA ASN A 230 -4.39 30.34 -5.78
C ASN A 230 -3.77 28.99 -6.18
N VAL A 231 -3.53 28.13 -5.20
CA VAL A 231 -3.14 26.73 -5.40
C VAL A 231 -3.97 25.87 -4.45
N GLU A 232 -4.31 24.67 -4.88
CA GLU A 232 -5.04 23.69 -4.07
C GLU A 232 -4.16 22.46 -3.85
N TRP A 233 -4.08 22.00 -2.61
CA TRP A 233 -3.47 20.73 -2.26
C TRP A 233 -4.54 19.65 -2.29
N LYS A 234 -4.24 18.57 -3.00
CA LYS A 234 -5.11 17.41 -3.05
C LYS A 234 -4.36 16.20 -2.55
N ILE A 235 -4.92 15.53 -1.54
CA ILE A 235 -4.32 14.35 -0.94
C ILE A 235 -5.31 13.21 -1.06
N THR A 236 -4.94 12.17 -1.80
CA THR A 236 -5.76 10.98 -2.02
C THR A 236 -5.12 9.79 -1.29
N GLY A 237 -5.88 9.13 -0.43
CA GLY A 237 -5.45 7.91 0.24
C GLY A 237 -6.17 6.70 -0.30
N PHE A 238 -5.43 5.64 -0.59
CA PHE A 238 -5.93 4.33 -0.96
C PHE A 238 -5.43 3.30 0.06
N THR A 239 -6.32 2.49 0.65
CA THR A 239 -5.91 1.42 1.57
C THR A 239 -5.19 0.28 0.86
N ASP A 240 -5.47 0.10 -0.42
CA ASP A 240 -4.86 -0.87 -1.32
C ASP A 240 -4.23 -0.15 -2.51
N ASN A 241 -3.22 -0.75 -3.13
CA ASN A 241 -2.53 -0.14 -4.26
C ASN A 241 -3.46 -0.08 -5.50
N PRO A 242 -3.81 1.11 -6.02
CA PRO A 242 -4.61 1.23 -7.24
C PRO A 242 -3.77 1.10 -8.52
N TYR A 243 -2.43 1.20 -8.44
CA TYR A 243 -1.49 1.16 -9.57
C TYR A 243 -0.90 -0.25 -9.72
N VAL A 244 -1.69 -1.16 -10.32
CA VAL A 244 -1.41 -2.60 -10.36
C VAL A 244 -0.94 -3.12 -11.73
N TRP A 245 -0.88 -2.25 -12.74
CA TRP A 245 -0.62 -2.63 -14.14
C TRP A 245 0.87 -2.68 -14.53
N ASP A 246 1.75 -2.89 -13.55
CA ASP A 246 3.17 -3.16 -13.75
C ASP A 246 3.70 -4.15 -12.72
N ARG A 247 4.81 -4.85 -13.04
CA ARG A 247 5.42 -5.82 -12.12
C ARG A 247 5.94 -5.21 -10.83
N SER A 248 6.38 -3.95 -10.87
CA SER A 248 6.85 -3.24 -9.68
C SER A 248 5.75 -3.09 -8.62
N ALA A 249 4.48 -3.24 -8.99
CA ALA A 249 3.35 -3.20 -8.07
C ALA A 249 3.22 -4.46 -7.19
N GLU A 250 3.81 -5.60 -7.59
CA GLU A 250 3.68 -6.89 -6.89
C GLU A 250 4.24 -6.83 -5.44
N ASP A 251 5.30 -6.04 -5.25
CA ASP A 251 5.99 -5.90 -3.96
C ASP A 251 5.48 -4.70 -3.13
N ILE A 252 4.50 -3.93 -3.63
CA ILE A 252 3.85 -2.87 -2.85
C ILE A 252 2.93 -3.51 -1.81
N GLN A 253 3.34 -3.41 -0.54
CA GLN A 253 2.69 -4.07 0.60
C GLN A 253 2.24 -3.05 1.64
N SER A 254 1.77 -1.89 1.18
CA SER A 254 1.23 -0.81 1.99
C SER A 254 -0.01 -0.21 1.35
N SER A 255 -0.68 0.66 2.10
CA SER A 255 -1.53 1.69 1.51
C SER A 255 -0.75 2.60 0.56
N VAL A 256 -1.47 3.37 -0.25
CA VAL A 256 -0.92 4.37 -1.16
C VAL A 256 -1.46 5.74 -0.79
N VAL A 257 -0.59 6.75 -0.77
CA VAL A 257 -0.99 8.16 -0.57
C VAL A 257 -0.45 8.99 -1.72
N ASP A 258 -1.35 9.61 -2.45
CA ASP A 258 -1.09 10.54 -3.54
C ASP A 258 -1.23 11.97 -3.05
N VAL A 259 -0.22 12.80 -3.32
CA VAL A 259 -0.20 14.21 -2.96
C VAL A 259 0.05 14.99 -4.23
N THR A 260 -0.90 15.82 -4.62
CA THR A 260 -0.78 16.70 -5.78
C THR A 260 -1.00 18.15 -5.39
N LEU A 261 -0.34 19.04 -6.14
CA LEU A 261 -0.52 20.48 -6.06
C LEU A 261 -1.17 20.93 -7.37
N GLU A 262 -2.28 21.65 -7.29
CA GLU A 262 -3.06 22.05 -8.46
C GLU A 262 -3.19 23.57 -8.56
N ASP A 263 -3.29 24.08 -9.79
CA ASP A 263 -3.64 25.48 -10.05
C ASP A 263 -5.15 25.73 -9.97
N ASP A 264 -5.57 26.97 -10.18
CA ASP A 264 -6.98 27.38 -10.14
C ASP A 264 -7.85 26.79 -11.25
N LEU A 265 -7.23 26.14 -12.24
CA LEU A 265 -7.88 25.44 -13.33
C LEU A 265 -7.88 23.91 -13.12
N GLY A 266 -7.35 23.41 -12.00
CA GLY A 266 -7.21 21.98 -11.70
C GLY A 266 -6.07 21.30 -12.45
N ASN A 267 -5.13 22.05 -13.03
CA ASN A 267 -3.95 21.46 -13.64
C ASN A 267 -2.90 21.18 -12.57
N GLU A 268 -2.30 20.00 -12.63
CA GLU A 268 -1.21 19.62 -11.76
C GLU A 268 0.03 20.52 -11.96
N ILE A 269 0.61 20.96 -10.85
CA ILE A 269 1.85 21.71 -10.76
C ILE A 269 2.95 20.72 -10.34
N PRO A 270 3.89 20.38 -11.24
CA PRO A 270 4.97 19.46 -10.89
C PRO A 270 5.86 20.02 -9.78
N VAL A 271 6.07 19.23 -8.73
CA VAL A 271 6.96 19.55 -7.60
C VAL A 271 8.03 18.48 -7.50
N LYS A 272 9.29 18.88 -7.68
CA LYS A 272 10.49 18.02 -7.65
C LYS A 272 11.65 18.78 -7.00
N ASP A 273 12.64 18.05 -6.50
CA ASP A 273 13.87 18.61 -5.90
C ASP A 273 13.59 19.56 -4.71
N LEU A 274 12.64 19.20 -3.84
CA LEU A 274 12.35 19.95 -2.62
C LEU A 274 13.60 20.06 -1.73
N SER A 275 13.89 21.27 -1.24
CA SER A 275 15.02 21.51 -0.33
C SER A 275 14.85 20.87 1.05
N GLU A 276 13.61 20.55 1.42
CA GLU A 276 13.24 19.82 2.62
C GLU A 276 12.20 18.77 2.23
N GLU A 277 12.41 17.54 2.70
CA GLU A 277 11.60 16.39 2.33
C GLU A 277 10.17 16.49 2.90
N ILE A 278 9.18 16.14 2.08
CA ILE A 278 7.84 15.85 2.57
C ILE A 278 7.86 14.52 3.33
N THR A 279 7.15 14.45 4.45
CA THR A 279 7.02 13.21 5.23
C THR A 279 5.68 12.54 4.93
N ILE A 280 5.72 11.29 4.46
CA ILE A 280 4.54 10.47 4.18
C ILE A 280 4.55 9.25 5.10
N VAL A 281 3.48 9.02 5.83
CA VAL A 281 3.29 7.83 6.67
C VAL A 281 2.29 6.92 5.98
N LEU A 282 2.69 5.69 5.69
CA LEU A 282 1.89 4.69 4.98
C LEU A 282 1.60 3.51 5.91
N GLN A 283 0.39 2.95 5.85
CA GLN A 283 0.01 1.76 6.62
C GLN A 283 0.58 0.53 5.94
N ASN A 284 1.30 -0.31 6.67
CA ASN A 284 1.82 -1.54 6.12
C ASN A 284 0.77 -2.66 6.16
N ASN A 285 0.84 -3.58 5.22
CA ASN A 285 0.08 -4.83 5.26
C ASN A 285 0.56 -5.69 6.44
N PRO A 286 -0.26 -5.95 7.47
CA PRO A 286 0.17 -6.71 8.65
C PRO A 286 0.57 -8.16 8.31
N GLU A 287 0.08 -8.69 7.20
CA GLU A 287 0.35 -10.06 6.75
C GLU A 287 1.81 -10.30 6.41
N ILE A 288 2.52 -9.28 5.91
CA ILE A 288 3.95 -9.37 5.55
C ILE A 288 4.85 -9.57 6.77
N PHE A 289 4.39 -9.11 7.94
CA PHE A 289 5.12 -9.19 9.22
C PHE A 289 4.70 -10.37 10.11
N ARG A 290 3.93 -11.33 9.58
CA ARG A 290 3.56 -12.53 10.34
C ARG A 290 4.79 -13.28 10.82
N VAL A 291 4.79 -13.60 12.11
CA VAL A 291 5.88 -14.32 12.79
C VAL A 291 6.09 -15.68 12.14
N GLY A 292 7.33 -15.96 11.77
CA GLY A 292 7.78 -17.24 11.23
C GLY A 292 7.89 -18.34 12.30
N HIS A 293 8.45 -19.48 11.90
CA HIS A 293 8.67 -20.58 12.82
C HIS A 293 9.77 -20.25 13.83
N LEU A 294 9.45 -20.35 15.12
CA LEU A 294 10.41 -20.24 16.21
C LEU A 294 11.37 -21.43 16.20
N VAL A 295 12.66 -21.15 16.34
CA VAL A 295 13.74 -22.13 16.48
C VAL A 295 14.40 -22.02 17.85
N ASN A 296 15.11 -23.06 18.29
CA ASN A 296 15.80 -23.01 19.57
C ASN A 296 16.99 -22.02 19.52
N TYR A 297 17.14 -21.22 20.57
CA TYR A 297 18.18 -20.20 20.67
C TYR A 297 19.60 -20.78 20.68
N LYS A 298 19.81 -22.02 21.14
CA LYS A 298 21.10 -22.70 21.08
C LYS A 298 21.01 -24.01 20.33
N TYR A 299 22.00 -24.27 19.47
CA TYR A 299 22.28 -25.60 18.95
C TYR A 299 23.33 -26.36 19.80
N TYR A 300 24.20 -25.63 20.51
CA TYR A 300 25.27 -26.15 21.37
C TYR A 300 25.29 -25.46 22.74
N ASP A 301 25.56 -26.21 23.81
CA ASP A 301 25.41 -25.76 25.21
C ASP A 301 26.30 -24.58 25.61
N ASN A 302 27.38 -24.30 24.88
CA ASN A 302 28.35 -23.23 25.17
C ASN A 302 28.32 -22.07 24.17
N ALA A 303 27.40 -22.05 23.21
CA ALA A 303 27.29 -20.91 22.31
C ALA A 303 26.76 -19.67 23.05
N THR A 304 27.33 -18.51 22.75
CA THR A 304 27.00 -17.21 23.38
C THR A 304 26.25 -16.28 22.43
N MET A 305 26.22 -16.64 21.13
CA MET A 305 25.60 -15.84 20.09
C MET A 305 25.04 -16.73 18.99
N VAL A 306 23.92 -16.29 18.40
CA VAL A 306 23.35 -16.91 17.20
C VAL A 306 23.51 -15.99 16.01
N LEU A 307 24.02 -16.55 14.92
CA LEU A 307 24.33 -15.85 13.70
C LEU A 307 23.27 -16.15 12.63
N ARG A 308 22.86 -15.13 11.90
CA ARG A 308 22.04 -15.23 10.69
C ARG A 308 22.68 -14.45 9.56
N GLN A 309 22.87 -15.11 8.43
CA GLN A 309 23.40 -14.47 7.22
C GLN A 309 22.27 -14.00 6.31
N PHE A 310 22.49 -12.88 5.62
CA PHE A 310 21.60 -12.39 4.58
C PHE A 310 22.39 -11.58 3.54
N THR A 311 21.82 -11.41 2.35
CA THR A 311 22.40 -10.54 1.32
C THR A 311 21.74 -9.17 1.38
N ALA A 312 22.54 -8.12 1.39
CA ALA A 312 22.09 -6.74 1.35
C ALA A 312 22.59 -6.04 0.09
N ARG A 313 21.75 -5.15 -0.46
CA ARG A 313 22.14 -4.19 -1.49
C ARG A 313 22.51 -2.85 -0.86
N GLU A 314 23.30 -2.07 -1.59
CA GLU A 314 23.60 -0.69 -1.22
C GLU A 314 22.32 0.13 -1.02
N ASN A 315 22.30 0.97 0.03
CA ASN A 315 21.18 1.85 0.41
C ASN A 315 19.86 1.13 0.73
N GLN A 316 19.89 -0.19 0.95
CA GLN A 316 18.71 -0.96 1.32
C GLN A 316 18.39 -0.79 2.81
N THR A 317 17.10 -0.68 3.14
CA THR A 317 16.63 -0.68 4.53
C THR A 317 15.98 -2.00 4.86
N PHE A 318 16.27 -2.54 6.05
CA PHE A 318 15.64 -3.75 6.56
C PHE A 318 14.89 -3.49 7.86
N GLY A 319 13.67 -4.00 7.95
CA GLY A 319 12.94 -4.13 9.20
C GLY A 319 13.16 -5.52 9.78
N VAL A 320 13.60 -5.61 11.03
CA VAL A 320 13.82 -6.86 11.75
C VAL A 320 12.83 -6.99 12.89
N THR A 321 12.06 -8.07 12.88
CA THR A 321 11.17 -8.47 13.98
C THR A 321 11.84 -9.59 14.76
N LEU A 322 12.31 -9.27 15.97
CA LEU A 322 12.78 -10.27 16.93
C LEU A 322 11.60 -10.74 17.77
N THR A 323 11.28 -12.03 17.67
CA THR A 323 10.27 -12.67 18.51
C THR A 323 10.95 -13.73 19.36
N VAL A 324 10.80 -13.62 20.68
CA VAL A 324 11.37 -14.58 21.64
C VAL A 324 10.27 -15.10 22.55
N ARG A 325 10.17 -16.42 22.67
CA ARG A 325 9.26 -17.10 23.58
C ARG A 325 10.06 -17.88 24.62
N THR A 326 9.80 -17.56 25.88
CA THR A 326 10.54 -18.05 27.03
C THR A 326 9.67 -18.07 28.30
N THR A 327 10.13 -18.80 29.31
CA THR A 327 9.52 -18.86 30.65
C THR A 327 10.07 -17.76 31.58
N SER A 328 11.21 -17.17 31.23
CA SER A 328 11.89 -16.13 32.01
C SER A 328 11.70 -14.75 31.39
N TYR A 329 11.86 -13.70 32.20
CA TYR A 329 11.76 -12.33 31.71
C TYR A 329 13.04 -11.93 30.95
N ILE A 330 12.90 -11.26 29.80
CA ILE A 330 14.04 -10.74 29.02
C ILE A 330 14.27 -9.28 29.42
N SER A 331 15.40 -8.99 30.06
CA SER A 331 15.77 -7.62 30.42
C SER A 331 16.43 -6.88 29.26
N SER A 332 17.21 -7.59 28.44
CA SER A 332 17.84 -7.00 27.26
C SER A 332 18.21 -8.03 26.18
N ALA A 333 18.30 -7.56 24.95
CA ALA A 333 18.89 -8.30 23.84
C ALA A 333 19.87 -7.41 23.08
N ARG A 334 21.02 -7.95 22.69
CA ARG A 334 22.02 -7.27 21.85
C ARG A 334 22.04 -7.87 20.47
N ILE A 335 21.97 -6.99 19.48
CA ILE A 335 22.14 -7.32 18.07
C ILE A 335 23.42 -6.66 17.59
N TYR A 336 24.24 -7.42 16.90
CA TYR A 336 25.43 -6.93 16.19
C TYR A 336 25.28 -7.24 14.71
N GLY A 337 25.86 -6.41 13.85
CA GLY A 337 25.92 -6.69 12.42
C GLY A 337 27.30 -6.44 11.85
N LYS A 338 27.72 -7.27 10.91
CA LYS A 338 29.00 -7.14 10.22
C LYS A 338 28.89 -7.59 8.76
N MET A 339 29.52 -6.86 7.86
CA MET A 339 29.63 -7.21 6.45
C MET A 339 30.88 -8.09 6.20
N GLY A 340 30.71 -9.19 5.47
CA GLY A 340 31.80 -10.06 5.03
C GLY A 340 32.48 -10.88 6.14
N GLY A 341 31.86 -10.99 7.32
CA GLY A 341 32.37 -11.78 8.44
C GLY A 341 31.38 -11.84 9.60
N ASP A 342 31.73 -12.60 10.64
CA ASP A 342 30.87 -12.80 11.80
C ASP A 342 31.11 -11.69 12.85
N PRO A 343 30.04 -11.02 13.34
CA PRO A 343 30.19 -9.99 14.35
C PRO A 343 30.54 -10.58 15.73
N ASN A 344 31.20 -9.78 16.56
CA ASN A 344 31.29 -10.00 18.00
C ASN A 344 31.17 -8.66 18.76
N ASP A 345 31.32 -8.69 20.09
CA ASP A 345 31.15 -7.51 20.94
C ASP A 345 32.21 -6.41 20.73
N THR A 346 33.36 -6.76 20.14
CA THR A 346 34.45 -5.82 19.83
C THR A 346 34.65 -5.53 18.34
N ASP A 347 34.23 -6.44 17.48
CA ASP A 347 34.38 -6.37 16.03
C ASP A 347 33.02 -6.50 15.34
N HIS A 348 32.41 -5.36 15.05
CA HIS A 348 31.13 -5.22 14.38
C HIS A 348 31.04 -3.87 13.66
N ASP A 349 30.16 -3.79 12.67
CA ASP A 349 29.90 -2.54 11.93
C ASP A 349 28.82 -1.70 12.62
N PHE A 350 27.85 -2.36 13.26
CA PHE A 350 26.84 -1.71 14.10
C PHE A 350 26.39 -2.62 15.24
N SER A 351 25.82 -2.01 16.27
CA SER A 351 25.14 -2.72 17.36
C SER A 351 23.86 -2.01 17.79
N LYS A 352 22.89 -2.79 18.28
CA LYS A 352 21.63 -2.32 18.84
C LYS A 352 21.38 -3.03 20.16
N LEU A 353 21.15 -2.25 21.20
CA LEU A 353 20.63 -2.73 22.48
C LEU A 353 19.12 -2.57 22.46
N LEU A 354 18.41 -3.67 22.72
CA LEU A 354 16.99 -3.69 23.03
C LEU A 354 16.86 -3.88 24.54
N THR A 355 16.05 -3.06 25.17
CA THR A 355 15.72 -3.08 26.59
C THR A 355 14.26 -3.52 26.77
N SER A 356 13.83 -3.70 28.01
CA SER A 356 12.43 -4.04 28.33
C SER A 356 11.39 -3.17 27.63
N ASP A 357 11.70 -1.88 27.42
CA ASP A 357 10.78 -0.89 26.85
C ASP A 357 10.64 -1.02 25.33
N ASP A 358 11.56 -1.75 24.68
CA ASP A 358 11.52 -2.03 23.24
C ASP A 358 10.68 -3.27 22.89
N PHE A 359 10.24 -4.03 23.90
CA PHE A 359 9.50 -5.28 23.71
C PHE A 359 7.99 -5.13 23.99
N ASP A 360 7.18 -5.47 23.00
CA ASP A 360 5.77 -5.80 23.21
C ASP A 360 5.67 -7.19 23.85
N ILE A 361 5.10 -7.26 25.05
CA ILE A 361 4.97 -8.50 25.83
C ILE A 361 3.54 -9.03 25.74
N SER A 362 3.40 -10.28 25.33
CA SER A 362 2.12 -11.01 25.30
C SER A 362 2.24 -12.40 25.94
N GLY A 363 1.10 -13.04 26.20
CA GLY A 363 1.04 -14.39 26.78
C GLY A 363 0.80 -14.41 28.30
N THR A 364 0.99 -15.58 28.90
CA THR A 364 0.78 -15.80 30.34
C THR A 364 2.10 -15.90 31.08
N VAL A 365 2.08 -15.62 32.39
CA VAL A 365 3.26 -15.78 33.26
C VAL A 365 3.80 -17.20 33.13
N GLY A 366 5.10 -17.35 32.84
CA GLY A 366 5.76 -18.63 32.58
C GLY A 366 5.70 -19.13 31.14
N ASN A 367 5.08 -18.40 30.21
CA ASN A 367 5.17 -18.63 28.76
C ASN A 367 4.86 -17.32 28.03
N GLN A 368 5.80 -16.39 28.10
CA GLN A 368 5.68 -15.04 27.55
C GLN A 368 6.32 -14.98 26.17
N THR A 369 5.75 -14.14 25.31
CA THR A 369 6.31 -13.81 24.00
C THR A 369 6.68 -12.33 23.99
N PHE A 370 7.96 -12.07 23.76
CA PHE A 370 8.56 -10.75 23.64
C PHE A 370 8.78 -10.47 22.16
N THR A 371 8.21 -9.38 21.66
CA THR A 371 8.37 -8.97 20.25
C THR A 371 8.95 -7.58 20.18
N ALA A 372 10.06 -7.41 19.47
CA ALA A 372 10.66 -6.11 19.21
C ALA A 372 10.85 -5.91 17.70
N PHE A 373 10.69 -4.67 17.25
CA PHE A 373 10.95 -4.26 15.87
C PHE A 373 12.04 -3.20 15.83
N PHE A 374 13.01 -3.36 14.93
CA PHE A 374 14.04 -2.36 14.72
C PHE A 374 14.49 -2.32 13.25
N LEU A 375 15.11 -1.20 12.87
CA LEU A 375 15.58 -0.96 11.51
C LEU A 375 17.08 -1.14 11.40
N ILE A 376 17.52 -1.66 10.26
CA ILE A 376 18.91 -1.71 9.83
C ILE A 376 19.02 -0.92 8.52
N PHE A 377 19.86 0.12 8.53
CA PHE A 377 20.16 0.92 7.35
C PHE A 377 21.48 0.45 6.76
N VAL A 378 21.45 -0.12 5.56
CA VAL A 378 22.68 -0.54 4.87
C VAL A 378 23.25 0.65 4.12
N GLY A 379 24.47 1.02 4.47
CA GLY A 379 25.19 2.09 3.80
C GLY A 379 25.79 1.66 2.46
N LYS A 380 26.94 2.23 2.12
CA LYS A 380 27.66 1.87 0.90
C LYS A 380 28.27 0.48 0.99
N VAL A 381 28.06 -0.31 -0.05
CA VAL A 381 28.59 -1.67 -0.17
C VAL A 381 29.46 -1.77 -1.42
N ASN A 382 30.66 -2.35 -1.30
CA ASN A 382 31.54 -2.55 -2.45
C ASN A 382 30.85 -3.44 -3.50
N ASN A 383 30.88 -3.05 -4.77
CA ASN A 383 30.17 -3.70 -5.88
C ASN A 383 28.63 -3.74 -5.74
N GLY A 384 28.03 -2.86 -4.92
CA GLY A 384 26.57 -2.64 -4.83
C GLY A 384 25.78 -3.71 -4.06
N SER A 385 26.40 -4.83 -3.67
CA SER A 385 25.78 -5.86 -2.81
C SER A 385 26.82 -6.65 -2.03
N GLY A 386 26.43 -7.14 -0.85
CA GLY A 386 27.34 -7.83 0.06
C GLY A 386 26.61 -8.75 1.03
N GLN A 387 27.35 -9.73 1.56
CA GLN A 387 26.85 -10.64 2.58
C GLN A 387 27.01 -10.00 3.96
N TYR A 388 25.93 -9.91 4.71
CA TYR A 388 25.90 -9.45 6.09
C TYR A 388 25.59 -10.61 7.03
N THR A 389 26.17 -10.56 8.22
CA THR A 389 25.87 -11.48 9.32
C THR A 389 25.32 -10.67 10.50
N LEU A 390 24.13 -11.04 10.97
CA LEU A 390 23.56 -10.56 12.24
C LEU A 390 23.93 -11.53 13.34
N GLY A 391 24.42 -11.01 14.46
CA GLY A 391 24.66 -11.75 15.69
C GLY A 391 23.68 -11.32 16.77
N LEU A 392 22.89 -12.27 17.28
CA LEU A 392 21.93 -12.08 18.37
C LEU A 392 22.48 -12.67 19.66
N GLN A 393 22.49 -11.85 20.72
CA GLN A 393 22.88 -12.20 22.08
C GLN A 393 21.76 -11.87 23.07
N ILE A 394 21.27 -12.87 23.80
CA ILE A 394 20.24 -12.76 24.84
C ILE A 394 20.71 -13.59 26.05
N ASP A 395 21.19 -12.90 27.09
CA ASP A 395 21.84 -13.52 28.25
C ASP A 395 20.87 -14.46 29.00
N GLU A 396 19.60 -14.09 29.14
CA GLU A 396 18.59 -14.90 29.85
C GLU A 396 18.24 -16.19 29.12
N CYS A 397 18.41 -16.21 27.79
CA CYS A 397 18.25 -17.42 26.98
C CYS A 397 19.43 -18.38 27.13
N GLU A 398 20.58 -17.90 27.64
CA GLU A 398 21.72 -18.77 27.92
C GLU A 398 21.48 -19.68 29.11
N GLU A 399 20.79 -19.17 30.14
CA GLU A 399 20.55 -19.88 31.40
C GLU A 399 19.30 -20.77 31.35
N HIS A 400 18.25 -20.32 30.67
CA HIS A 400 16.92 -20.96 30.75
C HIS A 400 16.45 -21.60 29.45
N GLY A 401 17.15 -21.35 28.34
CA GLY A 401 16.73 -21.74 27.00
C GLY A 401 15.54 -20.92 26.51
N CYS A 402 15.52 -20.66 25.20
CA CYS A 402 14.45 -19.91 24.54
C CYS A 402 14.15 -20.50 23.16
N SER A 403 12.95 -20.23 22.67
CA SER A 403 12.63 -20.34 21.25
C SER A 403 12.51 -18.94 20.65
N TYR A 404 13.09 -18.69 19.49
CA TYR A 404 13.14 -17.36 18.90
C TYR A 404 13.03 -17.40 17.37
N THR A 405 12.70 -16.26 16.76
CA THR A 405 12.90 -16.02 15.32
C THR A 405 13.34 -14.57 15.12
N THR A 406 14.08 -14.34 14.05
CA THR A 406 14.43 -13.00 13.56
C THR A 406 13.85 -12.89 12.16
N ASP A 407 12.58 -12.52 12.05
CA ASP A 407 11.99 -12.32 10.73
C ASP A 407 12.46 -10.97 10.18
N MET A 408 12.73 -10.93 8.87
CA MET A 408 13.27 -9.72 8.26
C MET A 408 12.56 -9.43 6.95
N VAL A 409 12.31 -8.15 6.72
CA VAL A 409 11.79 -7.63 5.45
C VAL A 409 12.74 -6.56 4.92
N SER A 410 12.91 -6.50 3.60
CA SER A 410 13.46 -5.32 2.95
C SER A 410 12.35 -4.31 2.73
N MET A 411 12.66 -3.03 2.93
CA MET A 411 11.69 -1.93 2.83
C MET A 411 12.25 -0.85 1.90
N GLY A 412 11.43 -0.37 0.97
CA GLY A 412 11.74 0.72 0.06
C GLY A 412 10.57 1.69 -0.04
N CYS A 413 10.83 2.99 0.14
CA CYS A 413 9.84 4.03 -0.14
C CYS A 413 9.85 4.28 -1.64
N LEU A 414 8.74 3.98 -2.32
CA LEU A 414 8.60 4.13 -3.76
C LEU A 414 7.55 5.17 -4.10
N PHE A 415 7.64 5.68 -5.32
CA PHE A 415 6.63 6.51 -5.95
C PHE A 415 6.21 5.95 -7.30
N TRP A 416 4.97 6.21 -7.68
CA TRP A 416 4.45 5.84 -8.99
C TRP A 416 4.89 6.87 -10.04
N ASP A 417 5.74 6.46 -10.96
CA ASP A 417 6.11 7.25 -12.13
C ASP A 417 5.04 7.08 -13.22
N THR A 418 4.28 8.14 -13.49
CA THR A 418 3.20 8.15 -14.48
C THR A 418 3.69 8.13 -15.92
N ASP A 419 4.94 8.55 -16.18
CA ASP A 419 5.51 8.55 -17.52
C ASP A 419 5.96 7.13 -17.93
N ASP A 420 6.55 6.40 -16.98
CA ASP A 420 7.07 5.05 -17.21
C ASP A 420 6.13 3.92 -16.75
N ASP A 421 4.99 4.25 -16.12
CA ASP A 421 4.06 3.32 -15.48
C ASP A 421 4.77 2.33 -14.54
N THR A 422 5.60 2.83 -13.63
CA THR A 422 6.39 1.95 -12.77
C THR A 422 6.71 2.60 -11.42
N TRP A 423 6.78 1.78 -10.37
CA TRP A 423 7.21 2.22 -9.05
C TRP A 423 8.73 2.39 -9.01
N LYS A 424 9.20 3.56 -8.56
CA LYS A 424 10.63 3.93 -8.45
C LYS A 424 10.97 4.45 -7.07
N GLY A 425 12.24 4.34 -6.67
CA GLY A 425 12.70 4.75 -5.33
C GLY A 425 13.46 6.07 -5.29
N ASP A 426 13.75 6.69 -6.43
CA ASP A 426 14.56 7.90 -6.51
C ASP A 426 13.91 9.09 -5.78
N GLY A 427 14.71 9.88 -5.06
CA GLY A 427 14.21 11.03 -4.28
C GLY A 427 13.51 10.65 -2.97
N CYS A 428 13.36 9.35 -2.65
CA CYS A 428 12.69 8.86 -1.46
C CYS A 428 13.60 8.00 -0.57
N LYS A 429 13.40 8.07 0.76
CA LYS A 429 14.08 7.21 1.74
C LYS A 429 13.18 6.81 2.90
N VAL A 430 13.46 5.64 3.48
CA VAL A 430 12.80 5.16 4.70
C VAL A 430 13.37 5.92 5.91
N SER A 431 12.49 6.42 6.76
CA SER A 431 12.84 7.12 8.00
C SER A 431 13.04 6.15 9.15
N SER A 432 13.89 6.53 10.11
CA SER A 432 14.13 5.79 11.37
C SER A 432 12.92 5.75 12.30
N LYS A 433 11.83 6.46 11.98
CA LYS A 433 10.56 6.44 12.71
C LYS A 433 9.61 5.34 12.24
N THR A 434 9.99 4.57 11.20
CA THR A 434 9.21 3.45 10.68
C THR A 434 9.02 2.36 11.75
N THR A 435 7.80 1.83 11.83
CA THR A 435 7.42 0.70 12.69
C THR A 435 6.92 -0.47 11.84
N ARG A 436 6.46 -1.54 12.50
CA ARG A 436 5.84 -2.69 11.84
C ARG A 436 4.52 -2.31 11.17
N GLU A 437 3.74 -1.47 11.82
CA GLU A 437 2.41 -1.04 11.40
C GLU A 437 2.47 0.06 10.34
N GLN A 438 3.49 0.93 10.41
CA GLN A 438 3.56 2.12 9.56
C GLN A 438 4.98 2.39 9.07
N THR A 439 5.12 2.63 7.77
CA THR A 439 6.38 3.10 7.18
C THR A 439 6.34 4.60 7.02
N VAL A 440 7.42 5.26 7.44
CA VAL A 440 7.58 6.71 7.29
C VAL A 440 8.57 6.97 6.16
N CYS A 441 8.09 7.54 5.06
CA CYS A 441 8.85 7.93 3.89
C CYS A 441 9.17 9.42 3.92
N LEU A 442 10.40 9.76 3.49
CA LEU A 442 10.87 11.12 3.30
C LEU A 442 11.20 11.27 1.82
N CYS A 443 10.49 12.15 1.12
CA CYS A 443 10.61 12.31 -0.34
C CYS A 443 10.81 13.77 -0.73
N ASP A 444 11.46 14.04 -1.86
CA ASP A 444 11.76 15.38 -2.37
C ASP A 444 10.85 15.85 -3.53
N HIS A 445 9.77 15.11 -3.80
CA HIS A 445 8.81 15.41 -4.85
C HIS A 445 7.38 15.09 -4.39
N LEU A 446 6.40 15.37 -5.26
CA LEU A 446 4.99 15.07 -5.02
C LEU A 446 4.48 14.12 -6.11
N THR A 447 3.97 12.96 -5.70
CA THR A 447 3.53 11.85 -6.53
C THR A 447 2.66 10.90 -5.69
N PRO A 448 2.10 9.83 -6.27
CA PRO A 448 1.60 8.69 -5.50
C PRO A 448 2.74 7.92 -4.82
N PHE A 449 2.66 7.73 -3.51
CA PHE A 449 3.66 7.04 -2.69
C PHE A 449 3.17 5.70 -2.16
N GLY A 450 4.06 4.71 -2.15
CA GLY A 450 3.83 3.35 -1.67
C GLY A 450 5.10 2.78 -1.04
N VAL A 451 4.99 1.63 -0.38
CA VAL A 451 6.12 0.94 0.23
C VAL A 451 6.29 -0.44 -0.38
N GLU A 452 7.46 -0.66 -0.97
CA GLU A 452 7.93 -1.99 -1.31
C GLU A 452 8.31 -2.74 -0.03
N ILE A 453 7.66 -3.85 0.28
CA ILE A 453 8.04 -4.71 1.41
C ILE A 453 8.17 -6.16 0.96
N THR A 454 9.39 -6.67 0.96
CA THR A 454 9.68 -8.05 0.54
C THR A 454 10.25 -8.83 1.71
N ARG A 455 9.73 -10.04 1.96
CA ARG A 455 10.30 -10.91 3.00
C ARG A 455 11.69 -11.39 2.59
N VAL A 456 12.64 -11.26 3.50
CA VAL A 456 13.95 -11.90 3.35
C VAL A 456 13.84 -13.33 3.84
N PRO A 457 14.14 -14.33 2.99
CA PRO A 457 14.06 -15.74 3.36
C PRO A 457 14.75 -16.03 4.69
N ASN A 458 14.06 -16.79 5.54
CA ASN A 458 14.57 -17.26 6.82
C ASN A 458 14.64 -18.79 6.74
N ASN A 459 15.78 -19.33 6.29
CA ASN A 459 15.98 -20.76 6.28
C ASN A 459 16.61 -21.17 7.61
N PRO A 460 16.01 -22.10 8.38
CA PRO A 460 16.58 -22.56 9.65
C PRO A 460 18.02 -23.08 9.55
N HIS A 461 18.44 -23.53 8.37
CA HIS A 461 19.81 -23.97 8.09
C HIS A 461 20.84 -22.83 8.01
N ASP A 462 20.40 -21.59 7.79
CA ASP A 462 21.26 -20.40 7.69
C ASP A 462 21.58 -19.81 9.08
N THR A 463 20.96 -20.37 10.12
CA THR A 463 21.17 -20.01 11.52
C THR A 463 22.28 -20.88 12.12
N GLN A 464 23.33 -20.25 12.63
CA GLN A 464 24.47 -20.95 13.24
C GLN A 464 24.74 -20.39 14.65
N SER A 465 25.29 -21.20 15.55
CA SER A 465 25.64 -20.75 16.91
C SER A 465 27.16 -20.74 17.08
N VAL A 466 27.70 -19.69 17.72
CA VAL A 466 29.15 -19.52 17.92
C VAL A 466 29.47 -19.35 19.41
N ILE A 467 30.63 -19.88 19.81
CA ILE A 467 31.22 -19.75 21.14
C ILE A 467 32.23 -18.61 21.08
N LEU A 468 31.95 -17.50 21.76
CA LEU A 468 32.95 -16.43 21.89
C LEU A 468 33.90 -16.78 23.05
N PRO A 469 35.23 -16.63 22.90
CA PRO A 469 36.17 -16.87 23.98
C PRO A 469 35.91 -15.91 25.15
N ASP A 470 35.96 -16.45 26.37
CA ASP A 470 35.54 -15.81 27.62
C ASP A 470 35.91 -14.32 27.73
N ARG A 471 34.92 -13.50 28.08
CA ARG A 471 35.16 -12.18 28.65
C ARG A 471 36.05 -12.35 29.89
N PRO A 472 37.15 -11.58 30.04
CA PRO A 472 37.92 -11.62 31.27
C PRO A 472 36.97 -11.27 32.43
N LEU A 473 36.77 -12.23 33.33
CA LEU A 473 36.06 -12.05 34.59
C LEU A 473 36.58 -10.79 35.27
N THR A 474 35.83 -9.70 35.21
CA THR A 474 36.06 -8.57 36.09
C THR A 474 35.64 -9.00 37.48
N CYS A 475 36.60 -9.47 38.28
CA CYS A 475 36.42 -9.63 39.71
C CYS A 475 36.02 -8.26 40.28
N ARG A 476 34.77 -8.13 40.74
CA ARG A 476 34.39 -7.02 41.62
C ARG A 476 35.17 -7.19 42.93
N ALA A 477 35.93 -6.16 43.28
CA ALA A 477 36.66 -6.05 44.54
C ALA A 477 35.72 -5.87 45.74
#